data_AF-A0A0F0KAU9-F1
#
_entry.id   AF-A0A0F0KAU9-F1
#
_cell.length_a   1.000
_cell.length_b   1.000
_cell.length_c   1.000
_cell.angle_alpha   90.00
_cell.angle_beta   90.00
_cell.angle_gamma   90.00
#
_symmetry.space_group_name_H-M   'P 1'
#
loop_
_entity.id
_entity.type
_entity.pdbx_description
1 polymer ?
#
loop_
_entity_poly.entity_id
_entity_poly.type
_entity_poly.pdbx_seq_one_letter_code
_entity_poly.pdbx_strand_id
1 'polypeptide(L)'
;MLRSTSPATCSRPSTGRLRCSGVHPSHLTRAFTQSYGLAPHQYVLSRRIDLARRMLVEGASPASAAAHAGFFDQAHLTRHFRRVLGTTPGAFATR
;
A
#
# COMPACT_ATOMS: atom_id res chain seq x y z
N MET A 1 -6.25 -8.80 32.78
CA MET A 1 -6.79 -10.03 32.17
C MET A 1 -8.18 -9.72 31.61
N LEU A 2 -8.33 -9.81 30.28
CA LEU A 2 -9.56 -9.92 29.46
C LEU A 2 -10.70 -8.89 29.68
N ARG A 3 -10.89 -7.93 28.75
CA ARG A 3 -11.73 -8.00 27.52
C ARG A 3 -13.23 -7.93 27.79
N SER A 4 -13.88 -7.16 26.90
CA SER A 4 -15.28 -7.27 26.43
C SER A 4 -16.23 -6.22 27.02
N THR A 5 -17.16 -5.56 26.31
CA THR A 5 -17.60 -5.53 24.90
C THR A 5 -18.79 -4.55 24.83
N SER A 6 -18.83 -3.67 23.82
CA SER A 6 -20.05 -3.18 23.13
C SER A 6 -21.02 -2.20 23.84
N PRO A 7 -21.92 -1.50 23.11
CA PRO A 7 -21.80 -0.88 21.79
C PRO A 7 -22.08 0.63 21.82
N ALA A 8 -21.66 1.31 20.75
CA ALA A 8 -22.06 2.66 20.42
C ALA A 8 -23.60 2.80 20.34
N THR A 9 -24.20 3.56 21.25
CA THR A 9 -25.50 4.16 21.01
C THR A 9 -25.31 5.35 20.07
N CYS A 10 -25.70 5.16 18.82
CA CYS A 10 -25.84 6.21 17.83
C CYS A 10 -26.96 7.16 18.28
N SER A 11 -26.59 8.23 18.98
CA SER A 11 -27.45 9.38 19.22
C SER A 11 -27.63 10.13 17.89
N ARG A 12 -28.80 9.95 17.27
CA ARG A 12 -29.26 10.65 16.05
C ARG A 12 -29.16 12.16 16.26
N PRO A 13 -28.49 12.92 15.38
CA PRO A 13 -28.77 14.34 15.25
C PRO A 13 -29.92 14.52 14.26
N SER A 14 -31.04 15.02 14.78
CA SER A 14 -32.13 15.60 14.01
C SER A 14 -31.68 16.94 13.43
N THR A 15 -31.98 17.15 12.15
CA THR A 15 -32.09 18.44 11.47
C THR A 15 -30.78 19.09 11.02
N GLY A 16 -30.68 19.27 9.69
CA GLY A 16 -30.02 20.45 9.12
C GLY A 16 -28.79 20.21 8.26
N ARG A 17 -29.03 20.27 6.95
CA ARG A 17 -28.11 20.80 5.92
C ARG A 17 -26.94 19.87 5.51
N LEU A 18 -27.06 19.31 4.31
CA LEU A 18 -25.92 18.82 3.53
C LEU A 18 -24.83 19.90 3.48
N ARG A 19 -23.66 19.58 4.03
CA ARG A 19 -22.40 20.24 3.70
C ARG A 19 -21.46 19.17 3.16
N CYS A 20 -21.45 19.02 1.84
CA CYS A 20 -20.33 18.45 1.13
C CYS A 20 -19.15 19.42 1.30
N SER A 21 -18.20 19.15 2.19
CA SER A 21 -16.88 19.82 2.20
C SER A 21 -15.93 19.11 3.16
N GLY A 22 -14.82 18.60 2.61
CA GLY A 22 -13.57 18.42 3.36
C GLY A 22 -13.40 17.06 4.03
N VAL A 23 -13.27 15.98 3.25
CA VAL A 23 -12.54 14.81 3.73
C VAL A 23 -11.09 15.24 3.88
N HIS A 24 -10.73 15.66 5.09
CA HIS A 24 -9.36 15.93 5.49
C HIS A 24 -8.52 14.69 5.13
N PRO A 25 -7.30 14.82 4.55
CA PRO A 25 -6.48 13.68 4.11
C PRO A 25 -6.19 12.65 5.22
N SER A 26 -6.37 13.04 6.49
CA SER A 26 -6.33 12.13 7.64
C SER A 26 -7.49 11.12 7.71
N HIS A 27 -8.70 11.46 7.25
CA HIS A 27 -9.83 10.52 7.21
C HIS A 27 -9.65 9.44 6.15
N LEU A 28 -9.09 9.80 4.99
CA LEU A 28 -8.82 8.87 3.89
C LEU A 28 -7.73 7.86 4.30
N THR A 29 -6.69 8.33 4.99
CA THR A 29 -5.63 7.48 5.56
C THR A 29 -6.17 6.49 6.60
N ARG A 30 -7.10 6.92 7.45
CA ARG A 30 -7.66 6.09 8.53
C ARG A 30 -8.65 5.04 8.01
N ALA A 31 -9.51 5.39 7.05
CA ALA A 31 -10.41 4.45 6.38
C ALA A 31 -9.65 3.38 5.57
N PHE A 32 -8.54 3.76 4.92
CA PHE A 32 -7.68 2.85 4.18
C PHE A 32 -6.93 1.87 5.08
N THR A 33 -6.39 2.38 6.20
CA THR A 33 -5.70 1.55 7.21
C THR A 33 -6.68 0.62 7.93
N GLN A 34 -7.94 1.04 8.13
CA GLN A 34 -8.98 0.21 8.74
C GLN A 34 -9.49 -0.91 7.83
N SER A 35 -9.36 -0.75 6.50
CA SER A 35 -9.79 -1.75 5.51
C SER A 35 -8.66 -2.71 5.10
N TYR A 36 -7.40 -2.29 5.15
CA TYR A 36 -6.24 -3.08 4.69
C TYR A 36 -5.14 -3.32 5.75
N GLY A 37 -5.24 -2.73 6.94
CA GLY A 37 -4.25 -2.87 8.02
C GLY A 37 -2.88 -2.23 7.73
N LEU A 38 -2.73 -1.53 6.60
CA LEU A 38 -1.46 -0.97 6.13
C LEU A 38 -1.60 0.53 5.84
N ALA A 39 -0.54 1.29 6.11
CA ALA A 39 -0.47 2.70 5.72
C ALA A 39 -0.58 2.84 4.18
N PRO A 40 -1.27 3.87 3.65
CA PRO A 40 -1.48 4.04 2.21
C PRO A 40 -0.20 3.98 1.37
N HIS A 41 0.89 4.55 1.89
CA HIS A 41 2.21 4.50 1.24
C HIS A 41 2.75 3.07 1.13
N GLN A 42 2.52 2.22 2.14
CA GLN A 42 2.93 0.81 2.08
C GLN A 42 2.12 0.04 1.04
N TYR A 43 0.83 0.31 0.93
CA TYR A 43 -0.01 -0.33 -0.08
C TYR A 43 0.45 0.00 -1.50
N VAL A 44 0.70 1.27 -1.82
CA VAL A 44 1.22 1.68 -3.14
C VAL A 44 2.56 1.01 -3.41
N LEU A 45 3.45 0.98 -2.42
CA LEU A 45 4.74 0.34 -2.55
C LEU A 45 4.62 -1.17 -2.83
N SER A 46 3.74 -1.89 -2.12
CA SER A 46 3.46 -3.30 -2.37
C SER A 46 2.95 -3.53 -3.79
N ARG A 47 2.04 -2.69 -4.28
CA ARG A 47 1.54 -2.79 -5.67
C ARG A 47 2.64 -2.55 -6.72
N ARG A 48 3.57 -1.63 -6.46
CA ARG A 48 4.73 -1.39 -7.33
C ARG A 48 5.68 -2.59 -7.34
N ILE A 49 5.93 -3.19 -6.18
CA ILE A 49 6.76 -4.40 -6.07
C ILE A 49 6.10 -5.58 -6.80
N ASP A 50 4.79 -5.73 -6.69
CA ASP A 50 4.05 -6.76 -7.43
C ASP A 50 4.16 -6.59 -8.95
N LEU A 51 4.11 -5.34 -9.45
CA LEU A 51 4.30 -5.07 -10.87
C LEU A 51 5.73 -5.43 -11.31
N ALA A 52 6.74 -4.94 -10.57
CA ALA A 52 8.13 -5.26 -10.86
C ALA A 52 8.38 -6.79 -10.83
N ARG A 53 7.76 -7.51 -9.90
CA ARG A 53 7.84 -8.97 -9.81
C ARG A 53 7.33 -9.65 -11.08
N ARG A 54 6.16 -9.27 -11.60
CA ARG A 54 5.60 -9.85 -12.83
C ARG A 54 6.51 -9.62 -14.02
N MET A 55 7.01 -8.39 -14.16
CA MET A 55 7.94 -8.05 -15.24
C MET A 55 9.23 -8.85 -15.19
N LEU A 56 9.77 -9.12 -14.00
CA LEU A 56 10.95 -9.97 -13.85
C LEU A 56 10.67 -11.43 -14.26
N VAL A 57 9.49 -11.96 -13.97
CA VAL A 57 9.06 -13.30 -14.45
C VAL A 57 8.90 -13.32 -15.97
N GLU A 58 8.45 -12.20 -16.55
CA GLU A 58 8.33 -12.03 -18.01
C GLU A 58 9.69 -11.80 -18.70
N GLY A 59 10.81 -11.81 -17.95
CA GLY A 59 12.16 -11.68 -18.49
C GLY A 59 12.67 -10.25 -18.63
N ALA A 60 11.96 -9.26 -18.07
CA ALA A 60 12.44 -7.87 -18.07
C ALA A 60 13.70 -7.71 -17.21
N SER A 61 14.56 -6.77 -17.57
CA SER A 61 15.73 -6.45 -16.75
C SER A 61 15.31 -5.75 -15.44
N PRO A 62 16.07 -5.88 -14.34
CA PRO A 62 15.78 -5.17 -13.10
C PRO A 62 15.69 -3.65 -13.26
N ALA A 63 16.45 -3.08 -14.20
CA ALA A 63 16.41 -1.66 -14.52
C ALA A 63 15.09 -1.25 -15.22
N SER A 64 14.62 -2.02 -16.21
CA SER A 64 13.35 -1.72 -16.89
C SER A 64 12.15 -1.94 -15.97
N ALA A 65 12.18 -3.01 -15.17
CA ALA A 65 11.17 -3.28 -14.15
C ALA A 65 11.07 -2.13 -13.12
N ALA A 66 12.19 -1.54 -12.70
CA ALA A 66 12.19 -0.40 -11.79
C ALA A 66 11.52 0.84 -12.43
N ALA A 67 11.89 1.17 -13.66
CA ALA A 67 11.34 2.32 -14.37
C ALA A 67 9.82 2.20 -14.59
N HIS A 68 9.34 1.02 -14.98
CA HIS A 68 7.91 0.79 -15.23
C HIS A 68 7.08 0.66 -13.94
N ALA A 69 7.67 0.13 -12.87
CA ALA A 69 7.04 0.09 -11.55
C ALA A 69 7.05 1.45 -10.81
N GLY A 70 7.64 2.50 -11.39
CA GLY A 70 7.67 3.83 -10.79
C GLY A 70 8.66 3.96 -9.63
N PHE A 71 9.75 3.18 -9.66
CA PHE A 71 10.92 3.42 -8.83
C PHE A 71 11.86 4.41 -9.52
N PHE A 72 12.55 5.21 -8.70
CA PHE A 72 13.52 6.20 -9.18
C PHE A 72 14.69 5.52 -9.93
N ASP A 73 15.20 4.42 -9.38
CA ASP A 73 16.26 3.62 -9.97
C ASP A 73 16.15 2.15 -9.54
N GLN A 74 17.02 1.32 -10.09
CA GLN A 74 17.14 -0.10 -9.75
C GLN A 74 17.54 -0.34 -8.29
N ALA A 75 18.34 0.53 -7.67
CA ALA A 75 18.79 0.37 -6.28
C ALA A 75 17.62 0.60 -5.30
N HIS A 76 16.77 1.57 -5.58
CA HIS A 76 15.53 1.87 -4.87
C HIS A 76 14.56 0.70 -4.95
N LEU A 77 14.36 0.14 -6.15
CA LEU A 77 13.62 -1.12 -6.31
C LEU A 77 14.25 -2.23 -5.46
N THR A 78 15.57 -2.44 -5.56
CA THR A 78 16.28 -3.52 -4.87
C THR A 78 16.12 -3.45 -3.35
N ARG A 79 16.21 -2.25 -2.77
CA ARG A 79 16.05 -2.05 -1.32
C ARG A 79 14.65 -2.43 -0.84
N HIS A 80 13.62 -2.07 -1.60
CA HIS A 80 12.23 -2.38 -1.27
C HIS A 80 11.87 -3.83 -1.58
N PHE A 81 12.35 -4.37 -2.68
CA PHE A 81 12.14 -5.76 -3.09
C PHE A 81 12.74 -6.72 -2.05
N ARG A 82 13.97 -6.45 -1.58
CA ARG A 82 14.59 -7.23 -0.49
C ARG A 82 13.81 -7.14 0.82
N ARG A 83 13.27 -5.97 1.15
CA ARG A 83 12.50 -5.76 2.38
C ARG A 83 11.19 -6.55 2.39
N VAL A 84 10.55 -6.70 1.22
CA VAL A 84 9.23 -7.33 1.09
C VAL A 84 9.31 -8.81 0.74
N LEU A 85 10.23 -9.19 -0.16
CA LEU A 85 10.34 -10.55 -0.72
C LEU A 85 11.58 -11.32 -0.23
N GLY A 86 12.47 -10.68 0.54
CA GLY A 86 13.67 -11.33 1.10
C GLY A 86 14.78 -11.61 0.09
N THR A 87 14.59 -11.31 -1.20
CA THR A 87 15.56 -11.56 -2.27
C THR A 87 15.82 -10.31 -3.13
N THR A 88 16.82 -10.35 -4.01
CA THR A 88 17.09 -9.28 -4.97
C THR A 88 16.32 -9.53 -6.28
N PRO A 89 15.94 -8.47 -7.02
CA PRO A 89 15.27 -8.64 -8.30
C PRO A 89 16.12 -9.39 -9.32
N GLY A 90 17.45 -9.24 -9.29
CA GLY A 90 18.37 -10.00 -10.14
C GLY A 90 18.36 -11.50 -9.84
N ALA A 91 18.42 -11.89 -8.56
CA ALA A 91 18.32 -13.30 -8.18
C ALA A 91 16.91 -13.88 -8.43
N PHE A 92 15.89 -13.03 -8.43
CA PHE A 92 14.52 -13.44 -8.73
C PHE A 92 14.30 -13.66 -10.24
N ALA A 93 14.92 -12.87 -11.11
CA ALA A 93 14.79 -13.00 -12.57
C ALA A 93 15.58 -14.18 -13.16
N THR A 94 16.64 -14.62 -12.49
CA THR A 94 17.43 -15.80 -12.93
C THR A 94 16.78 -17.13 -12.55
N ARG A 95 15.74 -17.10 -11.72
CA ARG A 95 15.11 -18.30 -11.14
C ARG A 95 13.86 -18.70 -11.91
#